data_AF-A0A8T2JBU7-F1
#
_entry.id   AF-A0A8T2JBU7-F1
#
_cell.length_a   1.000
_cell.length_b   1.000
_cell.length_c   1.000
_cell.angle_alpha   90.00
_cell.angle_beta   90.00
_cell.angle_gamma   90.00
#
_symmetry.space_group_name_H-M   'P 1'
#
loop_
_entity.id
_entity.type
_entity.pdbx_description
1 polymer ?
#
loop_
_entity_poly.entity_id
_entity_poly.type
_entity_poly.pdbx_seq_one_letter_code
_entity_poly.pdbx_strand_id
1 'polypeptide(L)'
;MSSRSGQLTVLPQDVAETLKALGNELYKNGHYVQALLKYEEAIAVMSRIAHLGNFERELAVLFNNQANTFFKLKKWHEALLSSLESIKLNNEYVKVCKRR
;
A
#
# COMPACT_ATOMS: atom_id res chain seq x y z
N MET A 1 -38.97 -4.90 -8.34
CA MET A 1 -38.25 -4.49 -7.12
C MET A 1 -37.45 -5.69 -6.63
N SER A 2 -36.19 -5.83 -7.05
CA SER A 2 -35.31 -6.89 -6.57
C SER A 2 -34.32 -6.30 -5.59
N SER A 3 -34.63 -6.45 -4.31
CA SER A 3 -33.75 -6.13 -3.19
C SER A 3 -32.56 -7.09 -3.22
N ARG A 4 -31.43 -6.65 -3.77
CA ARG A 4 -30.15 -7.36 -3.65
C ARG A 4 -29.35 -6.72 -2.51
N SER A 5 -29.85 -6.91 -1.30
CA SER A 5 -29.11 -6.64 -0.08
C SER A 5 -28.03 -7.71 0.09
N GLY A 6 -26.78 -7.29 0.32
CA GLY A 6 -25.89 -8.07 1.18
C GLY A 6 -24.92 -9.04 0.51
N GLN A 7 -24.08 -8.54 -0.40
CA GLN A 7 -22.68 -8.99 -0.47
C GLN A 7 -21.90 -7.90 -1.23
N LEU A 8 -21.46 -6.86 -0.51
CA LEU A 8 -20.24 -6.19 -0.91
C LEU A 8 -19.17 -7.27 -0.77
N THR A 9 -18.82 -7.91 -1.87
CA THR A 9 -17.55 -8.63 -1.99
C THR A 9 -16.50 -7.55 -1.87
N VAL A 10 -16.08 -7.25 -0.64
CA VAL A 10 -15.05 -6.25 -0.38
C VAL A 10 -13.82 -6.75 -1.11
N LEU A 11 -13.48 -6.14 -2.24
CA LEU A 11 -12.33 -6.60 -3.00
C LEU A 11 -11.12 -6.36 -2.10
N PRO A 12 -10.15 -7.29 -2.05
CA PRO A 12 -8.93 -7.07 -1.29
C PRO A 12 -8.22 -5.76 -1.66
N GLN A 13 -8.42 -5.28 -2.89
CA GLN A 13 -8.01 -3.94 -3.32
C GLN A 13 -8.71 -2.82 -2.53
N ASP A 14 -10.05 -2.85 -2.42
CA ASP A 14 -10.82 -1.85 -1.65
C ASP A 14 -10.40 -1.85 -0.17
N VAL A 15 -10.10 -3.04 0.39
CA VAL A 15 -9.55 -3.17 1.75
C VAL A 15 -8.19 -2.47 1.85
N ALA A 16 -7.28 -2.70 0.90
CA ALA A 16 -5.99 -2.03 0.90
C ALA A 16 -6.11 -0.50 0.72
N GLU A 17 -7.04 -0.03 -0.11
CA GLU A 17 -7.29 1.39 -0.32
C GLU A 17 -7.85 2.08 0.93
N THR A 18 -8.79 1.43 1.63
CA THR A 18 -9.34 1.93 2.90
C THR A 18 -8.27 1.97 4.00
N LEU A 19 -7.44 0.93 4.12
CA LEU A 19 -6.30 0.91 5.05
C LEU A 19 -5.28 2.01 4.74
N LYS A 20 -4.97 2.22 3.45
CA LYS A 20 -4.10 3.33 3.00
C LYS A 20 -4.69 4.69 3.41
N ALA A 21 -5.98 4.91 3.17
CA ALA A 21 -6.65 6.15 3.53
C ALA A 21 -6.60 6.39 5.05
N LEU A 22 -6.87 5.35 5.86
CA LEU A 22 -6.77 5.42 7.31
C LEU A 22 -5.34 5.72 7.77
N GLY A 23 -4.34 5.09 7.17
CA GLY A 23 -2.93 5.38 7.43
C GLY A 23 -2.57 6.84 7.13
N ASN A 24 -3.07 7.39 6.02
CA ASN A 24 -2.85 8.79 5.66
C ASN A 24 -3.47 9.76 6.67
N GLU A 25 -4.68 9.48 7.16
CA GLU A 25 -5.32 10.31 8.19
C GLU A 25 -4.55 10.24 9.51
N LEU A 26 -4.10 9.05 9.92
CA LEU A 26 -3.24 8.89 11.10
C LEU A 26 -1.90 9.64 10.94
N TYR A 27 -1.31 9.61 9.75
CA TYR A 27 -0.08 10.32 9.43
C TYR A 27 -0.26 11.85 9.54
N LYS A 28 -1.36 12.39 9.01
CA LYS A 28 -1.69 13.82 9.14
C LYS A 28 -1.90 14.22 10.60
N ASN A 29 -2.50 13.34 11.39
CA ASN A 29 -2.73 13.55 12.82
C ASN A 29 -1.47 13.33 13.69
N GLY A 30 -0.31 13.04 13.09
CA GLY A 30 0.95 12.83 13.81
C GLY A 30 1.10 11.45 14.47
N HIS A 31 0.11 10.55 14.29
CA HIS A 31 0.13 9.20 14.83
C HIS A 31 0.93 8.25 13.92
N TYR A 32 2.24 8.50 13.78
CA TYR A 32 3.09 7.83 12.80
C TYR A 32 3.21 6.31 13.01
N VAL A 33 3.23 5.83 14.26
CA VAL A 33 3.32 4.39 14.56
C VAL A 33 2.05 3.67 14.13
N GLN A 34 0.88 4.25 14.39
CA GLN A 34 -0.40 3.66 13.97
C GLN A 34 -0.57 3.74 12.45
N ALA A 35 -0.14 4.84 11.82
CA ALA A 35 -0.12 4.97 10.37
C ALA A 35 0.73 3.86 9.73
N LEU A 36 1.90 3.58 10.30
CA LEU A 36 2.79 2.52 9.83
C LEU A 36 2.10 1.15 9.85
N LEU A 37 1.46 0.79 10.97
CA LEU A 37 0.71 -0.48 11.07
C LEU A 37 -0.37 -0.59 9.99
N LYS A 38 -1.07 0.51 9.69
CA LYS A 38 -2.10 0.52 8.62
C LYS A 38 -1.51 0.36 7.23
N TYR A 39 -0.35 0.94 6.95
CA TYR A 39 0.35 0.69 5.70
C TYR A 39 0.85 -0.75 5.59
N GLU A 40 1.36 -1.34 6.67
CA GLU A 40 1.80 -2.75 6.70
C GLU A 40 0.62 -3.72 6.47
N GLU A 41 -0.52 -3.47 7.12
CA GLU A 41 -1.76 -4.23 6.87
C GLU A 41 -2.17 -4.13 5.39
N ALA A 42 -2.13 -2.92 4.80
CA ALA A 42 -2.46 -2.72 3.40
C ALA A 42 -1.49 -3.47 2.47
N ILE A 43 -0.18 -3.41 2.74
CA ILE A 43 0.85 -4.13 1.96
C ILE A 43 0.63 -5.63 2.05
N ALA A 44 0.31 -6.17 3.22
CA ALA A 44 0.06 -7.60 3.40
C ALA A 44 -1.16 -8.08 2.58
N VAL A 45 -2.24 -7.29 2.56
CA VAL A 45 -3.42 -7.58 1.75
C VAL A 45 -3.07 -7.53 0.25
N MET A 46 -2.40 -6.47 -0.19
CA MET A 46 -1.99 -6.33 -1.59
C MET A 46 -1.02 -7.42 -2.05
N SER A 47 -0.07 -7.82 -1.19
CA SER A 47 0.90 -8.88 -1.49
C SER A 47 0.22 -10.23 -1.69
N ARG A 48 -0.88 -10.51 -0.95
CA ARG A 48 -1.66 -11.73 -1.13
C ARG A 48 -2.36 -11.79 -2.49
N ILE A 49 -2.78 -10.65 -3.02
CA ILE A 49 -3.46 -10.57 -4.32
C ILE A 49 -2.54 -10.17 -5.47
N ALA A 50 -1.25 -9.95 -5.21
CA ALA A 50 -0.29 -9.47 -6.20
C ALA A 50 -0.17 -10.41 -7.42
N HIS A 51 -0.47 -11.70 -7.26
CA HIS A 51 -0.47 -12.67 -8.35
C HIS A 51 -1.76 -12.64 -9.20
N LEU A 52 -2.83 -12.00 -8.71
CA LEU A 52 -4.14 -11.94 -9.38
C LEU A 52 -4.26 -10.76 -10.35
N GLY A 53 -3.35 -9.79 -10.28
CA GLY A 53 -3.41 -8.59 -11.10
C GLY A 53 -2.20 -7.68 -10.95
N ASN A 54 -2.17 -6.61 -11.71
CA ASN A 54 -1.05 -5.66 -11.74
C ASN A 54 -1.16 -4.63 -10.62
N PHE A 55 -0.95 -5.06 -9.38
CA PHE A 55 -1.04 -4.22 -8.17
C PHE A 55 0.29 -3.57 -7.74
N GLU A 56 1.31 -3.62 -8.61
CA GLU A 56 2.66 -3.12 -8.35
C GLU A 56 2.67 -1.62 -8.07
N ARG A 57 1.78 -0.87 -8.75
CA ARG A 57 1.65 0.58 -8.58
C ARG A 57 1.12 0.93 -7.19
N GLU A 58 0.03 0.30 -6.77
CA GLU A 58 -0.55 0.56 -5.46
C GLU A 58 0.41 0.13 -4.34
N LEU A 59 1.10 -1.00 -4.50
CA LEU A 59 2.15 -1.44 -3.58
C LEU A 59 3.29 -0.42 -3.51
N ALA A 60 3.78 0.09 -4.65
CA ALA A 60 4.85 1.09 -4.67
C ALA A 60 4.44 2.38 -3.92
N VAL A 61 3.18 2.82 -4.05
CA VAL A 61 2.64 3.97 -3.31
C VAL A 61 2.60 3.69 -1.80
N LEU A 62 2.18 2.49 -1.40
CA LEU A 62 2.16 2.09 0.02
C LEU A 62 3.57 2.09 0.63
N PHE A 63 4.55 1.51 -0.06
CA PHE A 63 5.95 1.52 0.38
C PHE A 63 6.53 2.94 0.46
N ASN A 64 6.15 3.84 -0.44
CA ASN A 64 6.56 5.24 -0.36
C ASN A 64 5.96 5.96 0.86
N ASN A 65 4.69 5.70 1.17
CA ASN A 65 4.04 6.23 2.37
C ASN A 65 4.67 5.65 3.65
N GLN A 66 5.03 4.37 3.63
CA GLN A 66 5.77 3.70 4.71
C GLN A 66 7.16 4.33 4.93
N ALA A 67 7.90 4.61 3.86
CA ALA A 67 9.19 5.28 3.93
C ALA A 67 9.08 6.68 4.53
N ASN A 68 8.05 7.45 4.14
CA ASN A 68 7.78 8.76 4.72
C ASN A 68 7.43 8.68 6.22
N THR A 69 6.67 7.66 6.64
CA THR A 69 6.37 7.43 8.06
C THR A 69 7.63 7.10 8.84
N PHE A 70 8.49 6.21 8.33
CA PHE A 70 9.78 5.91 8.95
C PHE A 70 10.71 7.13 9.02
N PHE A 71 10.71 7.97 8.00
CA PHE A 71 11.45 9.23 7.99
C PHE A 71 11.00 10.15 9.14
N LYS A 72 9.69 10.26 9.37
CA LYS A 72 9.14 11.03 10.51
C LYS A 72 9.49 10.41 11.87
N LEU A 73 9.60 9.09 11.93
CA LEU A 73 10.04 8.35 13.11
C LEU A 73 11.57 8.35 13.32
N LYS A 74 12.34 9.04 12.45
CA LYS A 74 13.82 9.05 12.44
C LYS A 74 14.45 7.66 12.29
N LYS A 75 13.70 6.74 11.68
CA LYS A 75 14.12 5.36 11.35
C LYS A 75 14.66 5.32 9.93
N TRP A 76 15.85 5.87 9.75
CA TRP A 76 16.43 6.12 8.42
C TRP A 76 16.74 4.83 7.65
N HIS A 77 17.15 3.78 8.36
CA HIS A 77 17.50 2.52 7.74
C HIS A 77 16.26 1.83 7.16
N GLU A 78 15.19 1.76 7.95
CA GLU A 78 13.90 1.20 7.52
C GLU A 78 13.26 2.04 6.42
N ALA A 79 13.36 3.37 6.50
CA ALA A 79 12.90 4.26 5.43
C ALA A 79 13.59 3.95 4.10
N LEU A 80 14.91 3.75 4.11
CA LEU A 80 15.68 3.40 2.92
C LEU A 80 15.22 2.06 2.33
N LEU A 81 15.03 1.05 3.17
CA LEU A 81 14.56 -0.28 2.72
C LEU A 81 13.17 -0.19 2.06
N SER A 82 12.22 0.53 2.67
CA SER A 82 10.89 0.75 2.08
C SER A 82 10.97 1.52 0.77
N SER A 83 11.83 2.54 0.66
CA SER A 83 12.04 3.27 -0.60
C SER A 83 12.63 2.38 -1.70
N LEU A 84 13.57 1.49 -1.37
CA LEU A 84 14.16 0.56 -2.34
C LEU A 84 13.13 -0.43 -2.88
N GLU A 85 12.26 -0.98 -2.02
CA GLU A 85 11.18 -1.87 -2.46
C GLU A 85 10.17 -1.14 -3.37
N SER A 86 9.83 0.11 -3.06
CA SER A 86 8.99 0.95 -3.93
C SER A 86 9.61 1.11 -5.34
N ILE A 87 10.91 1.41 -5.40
CA ILE A 87 11.64 1.57 -6.67
C ILE A 87 11.69 0.25 -7.44
N LYS A 88 11.93 -0.87 -6.76
CA LYS A 88 12.01 -2.20 -7.37
C LYS A 88 10.69 -2.56 -8.07
N LEU A 89 9.56 -2.33 -7.40
CA LEU A 89 8.23 -2.55 -7.98
C LEU A 89 7.97 -1.64 -9.18
N ASN A 90 8.36 -0.36 -9.10
CA ASN A 90 8.19 0.58 -10.20
C ASN A 90 9.11 0.26 -11.40
N ASN A 91 10.32 -0.26 -11.16
CA ASN A 91 11.27 -0.67 -12.20
C ASN A 91 10.82 -1.96 -12.91
N GLU A 92 10.34 -2.95 -12.16
CA GLU A 92 9.72 -4.15 -12.74
C GLU A 92 8.50 -3.77 -13.60
N TYR A 93 7.66 -2.85 -13.14
CA TYR A 93 6.55 -2.31 -13.93
C TYR A 93 7.02 -1.69 -15.26
N VAL A 94 8.06 -0.85 -15.26
CA VAL A 94 8.60 -0.25 -16.50
C VAL A 94 9.13 -1.34 -17.46
N LYS A 95 9.73 -2.42 -16.95
CA LYS A 95 10.17 -3.55 -17.77
C LYS A 95 9.00 -4.34 -18.35
N VAL A 96 7.95 -4.58 -17.56
CA VAL A 96 6.73 -5.29 -18.01
C VAL A 96 5.99 -4.46 -19.06
N CYS A 97 5.83 -3.15 -18.85
CA CYS A 97 5.19 -2.26 -19.82
C CYS A 97 5.97 -2.10 -21.13
N LYS A 98 7.30 -2.28 -21.13
CA LYS A 98 8.11 -2.24 -22.37
C LYS A 98 8.12 -3.56 -23.15
N ARG A 99 7.59 -4.64 -22.58
CA ARG A 99 7.54 -5.98 -23.21
C ARG A 99 6.17 -6.31 -23.80
N ARG A 100 5.24 -5.36 -23.83
CA ARG A 100 3.96 -5.42 -24.57
C ARG A 100 4.06 -4.56 -25.82
#